data_AF-A0A7C1BH00-F1
#
_entry.id   AF-A0A7C1BH00-F1
#
_cell.length_a   1.000
_cell.length_b   1.000
_cell.length_c   1.000
_cell.angle_alpha   90.00
_cell.angle_beta   90.00
_cell.angle_gamma   90.00
#
_symmetry.space_group_name_H-M   'P 1'
#
loop_
_entity.id
_entity.type
_entity.pdbx_description
1 polymer ?
#
loop_
_entity_poly.entity_id
_entity_poly.type
_entity_poly.pdbx_seq_one_letter_code
_entity_poly.pdbx_strand_id
1 'polypeptide(L)'
;MIHGYPGQHQSDEEVLGKAYDRRLMGRLIRYLLPYKLLVVISLVTILVVSALQLAEPYLTKIAIDRYIIPKDSSGLLRIALLFLGVLTLGFLLRYLQIHVMQLTAQKVMYDMRTEIFGHLQQMSVSFFDRNPVGRLMTRLTNDVEVLSEMLSSGVVTILADLFTLIGIVIVMLLLNFKLALVSFS
;
A
#
# COMPACT_ATOMS: atom_id res chain seq x y z
N MET A 1 16.69 -32.57 -31.81
CA MET A 1 17.55 -31.72 -30.95
C MET A 1 17.08 -30.29 -31.11
N ILE A 2 16.45 -29.74 -30.07
CA ILE A 2 15.85 -28.40 -30.05
C ILE A 2 16.96 -27.40 -29.70
N HIS A 3 17.29 -26.49 -30.60
CA HIS A 3 18.14 -25.34 -30.30
C HIS A 3 17.30 -24.25 -29.63
N GLY A 4 17.54 -24.02 -28.34
CA GLY A 4 16.96 -22.91 -27.59
C GLY A 4 17.56 -21.59 -28.05
N TYR A 5 16.71 -20.60 -28.30
CA TYR A 5 17.08 -19.24 -28.69
C TYR A 5 17.54 -18.45 -27.45
N PRO A 6 18.80 -17.98 -27.37
CA PRO A 6 19.35 -17.31 -26.18
C PRO A 6 19.16 -15.79 -26.25
N GLY A 7 17.91 -15.31 -26.37
CA GLY A 7 17.64 -13.88 -26.59
C GLY A 7 16.42 -13.28 -25.87
N GLN A 8 15.57 -14.08 -25.24
CA GLN A 8 14.34 -13.57 -24.60
C GLN A 8 14.54 -13.13 -23.14
N HIS A 9 15.58 -13.59 -22.45
CA HIS A 9 15.78 -13.24 -21.03
C HIS A 9 16.43 -11.86 -20.81
N GLN A 10 17.15 -11.32 -21.81
CA GLN A 10 17.77 -10.00 -21.70
C GLN A 10 16.79 -8.85 -21.96
N SER A 11 15.75 -9.04 -22.80
CA SER A 11 14.74 -8.01 -23.04
C SER A 11 13.87 -7.74 -21.81
N ASP A 12 13.58 -8.78 -21.04
CA ASP A 12 12.68 -8.69 -19.90
C ASP A 12 13.37 -8.01 -18.70
N GLU A 13 14.67 -8.23 -18.53
CA GLU A 13 15.51 -7.55 -17.53
C GLU A 13 15.79 -6.07 -17.88
N GLU A 14 15.97 -5.71 -19.16
CA GLU A 14 16.10 -4.29 -19.59
C GLU A 14 14.78 -3.51 -19.48
N VAL A 15 13.62 -4.17 -19.64
CA VAL A 15 12.29 -3.59 -19.42
C VAL A 15 12.03 -3.34 -17.93
N LEU A 16 12.52 -4.23 -17.05
CA LEU A 16 12.49 -4.06 -15.59
C LEU A 16 13.44 -2.95 -15.10
N GLY A 17 14.58 -2.72 -15.75
CA GLY A 17 15.51 -1.63 -15.41
C GLY A 17 14.98 -0.21 -15.68
N LYS A 18 13.96 -0.08 -16.54
CA LYS A 18 13.18 1.17 -16.75
C LYS A 18 11.98 1.30 -15.80
N ALA A 19 11.79 0.41 -14.83
CA ALA A 19 10.62 0.33 -13.96
C ALA A 19 10.48 1.44 -12.89
N TYR A 20 11.21 2.54 -13.01
CA TYR A 20 10.90 3.76 -12.27
C TYR A 20 11.21 4.97 -13.15
N ASP A 21 10.34 5.21 -14.13
CA ASP A 21 10.38 6.48 -14.86
C ASP A 21 9.95 7.59 -13.89
N ARG A 22 10.95 8.19 -13.22
CA ARG A 22 10.79 9.29 -12.25
C ARG A 22 9.86 10.39 -12.77
N ARG A 23 9.83 10.58 -14.09
CA ARG A 23 8.97 11.56 -14.77
C ARG A 23 7.49 11.16 -14.68
N LEU A 24 7.15 9.88 -14.90
CA LEU A 24 5.79 9.36 -14.77
C LEU A 24 5.33 9.44 -13.31
N MET A 25 6.21 9.10 -12.36
CA MET A 25 5.93 9.24 -10.93
C MET A 25 5.66 10.69 -10.52
N GLY A 26 6.46 11.64 -11.02
CA GLY A 26 6.23 13.06 -10.78
C GLY A 26 4.88 13.54 -11.31
N ARG A 27 4.45 13.04 -12.47
CA ARG A 27 3.12 13.35 -13.02
C ARG A 27 1.99 12.76 -12.17
N LEU A 28 2.14 11.53 -11.68
CA LEU A 28 1.13 10.89 -10.81
C LEU A 28 1.00 11.60 -9.47
N ILE A 29 2.11 12.00 -8.85
CA ILE A 29 2.09 12.79 -7.62
C ILE A 29 1.34 14.11 -7.85
N ARG A 30 1.44 14.72 -9.04
CA ARG A 30 0.67 15.92 -9.36
C ARG A 30 -0.84 15.68 -9.33
N TYR A 31 -1.33 14.53 -9.79
CA TYR A 31 -2.75 14.17 -9.66
C TYR A 31 -3.17 13.86 -8.21
N LEU A 32 -2.24 13.53 -7.32
CA LEU A 32 -2.52 13.39 -5.88
C LEU A 32 -2.63 14.73 -5.14
N LEU A 33 -1.96 15.80 -5.61
CA LEU A 33 -1.92 17.09 -4.91
C LEU A 33 -3.30 17.68 -4.56
N PRO A 34 -4.32 17.63 -5.44
CA PRO A 34 -5.68 18.07 -5.10
C PRO A 34 -6.28 17.28 -3.93
N TYR A 35 -5.86 16.02 -3.75
CA TYR A 35 -6.35 15.08 -2.74
C TYR A 35 -5.39 14.91 -1.57
N LYS A 36 -4.45 15.84 -1.35
CA LYS A 36 -3.43 15.77 -0.29
C LYS A 36 -3.98 15.46 1.09
N LEU A 37 -5.17 15.96 1.43
CA LEU A 37 -5.78 15.69 2.74
C LEU A 37 -6.16 14.21 2.89
N LEU A 38 -6.73 13.61 1.85
CA LEU A 38 -7.07 12.19 1.85
C LEU A 38 -5.81 11.32 1.94
N VAL A 39 -4.75 11.71 1.22
CA VAL A 39 -3.43 11.05 1.27
C VAL A 39 -2.81 11.17 2.66
N VAL A 40 -2.88 12.34 3.30
CA VAL A 40 -2.35 12.53 4.66
C VAL A 40 -3.16 11.71 5.67
N ILE A 41 -4.50 11.69 5.55
CA ILE A 41 -5.35 10.85 6.42
C ILE A 41 -4.97 9.38 6.26
N SER A 42 -4.79 8.88 5.04
CA SER A 42 -4.43 7.49 4.82
C SER A 42 -3.03 7.15 5.36
N LEU A 43 -2.04 8.04 5.19
CA LEU A 43 -0.70 7.89 5.76
C LEU A 43 -0.70 7.96 7.29
N VAL A 44 -1.44 8.86 7.91
CA VAL A 44 -1.51 8.92 9.38
C VAL A 44 -2.19 7.67 9.90
N THR A 45 -3.29 7.26 9.29
CA THR A 45 -4.04 6.07 9.73
C THR A 45 -3.20 4.81 9.59
N ILE A 46 -2.39 4.69 8.53
CA ILE A 46 -1.51 3.53 8.34
C ILE A 46 -0.46 3.40 9.43
N LEU A 47 0.17 4.51 9.84
CA LEU A 47 1.15 4.52 10.93
C LEU A 47 0.51 4.12 12.26
N VAL A 48 -0.70 4.60 12.53
CA VAL A 48 -1.43 4.24 13.76
C VAL A 48 -1.82 2.76 13.73
N VAL A 49 -2.29 2.24 12.59
CA VAL A 49 -2.62 0.81 12.44
C VAL A 49 -1.38 -0.07 12.65
N SER A 50 -0.23 0.29 12.08
CA SER A 50 1.04 -0.42 12.29
C SER A 50 1.45 -0.42 13.76
N ALA A 51 1.26 0.70 14.47
CA ALA A 51 1.55 0.77 15.91
C ALA A 51 0.60 -0.13 16.74
N LEU A 52 -0.69 -0.19 16.39
CA LEU A 52 -1.64 -1.09 17.05
C LEU A 52 -1.31 -2.56 16.81
N GLN A 53 -0.85 -2.92 15.61
CA GLN A 53 -0.39 -4.29 15.31
C GLN A 53 0.80 -4.72 16.18
N LEU A 54 1.69 -3.79 16.52
CA LEU A 54 2.79 -4.04 17.45
C LEU A 54 2.32 -4.16 18.91
N ALA A 55 1.20 -3.53 19.26
CA ALA A 55 0.62 -3.65 20.59
C ALA A 55 0.01 -5.05 20.83
N GLU A 56 -0.46 -5.74 19.79
CA GLU A 56 -1.05 -7.08 19.90
C GLU A 56 -0.12 -8.12 20.56
N PRO A 57 1.11 -8.38 20.08
CA PRO A 57 2.02 -9.33 20.72
C PRO A 57 2.45 -8.86 22.12
N TYR A 58 2.55 -7.55 22.36
CA TYR A 58 2.89 -7.02 23.69
C TYR A 58 1.78 -7.23 24.72
N LEU A 59 0.52 -6.98 24.34
CA LEU A 59 -0.64 -7.27 25.19
C LEU A 59 -0.80 -8.77 25.43
N THR A 60 -0.53 -9.59 24.41
CA THR A 60 -0.52 -11.06 24.54
C THR A 60 0.55 -11.50 25.54
N LYS A 61 1.76 -10.93 25.49
CA LYS A 61 2.80 -11.17 26.50
C LYS A 61 2.32 -10.82 27.91
N ILE A 62 1.73 -9.64 28.11
CA ILE A 62 1.20 -9.22 29.41
C ILE A 62 0.10 -10.18 29.90
N ALA A 63 -0.79 -10.59 29.00
CA ALA A 63 -1.84 -11.56 29.32
C ALA A 63 -1.25 -12.86 29.87
N ILE A 64 -0.22 -13.39 29.20
CA ILE A 64 0.47 -14.62 29.63
C ILE A 64 1.20 -14.39 30.96
N ASP A 65 2.14 -13.45 30.99
CA ASP A 65 3.10 -13.31 32.08
C ASP A 65 2.44 -12.85 33.39
N ARG A 66 1.46 -11.93 33.32
CA ARG A 66 0.88 -11.30 34.52
C ARG A 66 -0.46 -11.86 34.95
N TYR A 67 -1.22 -12.49 34.06
CA TYR A 67 -2.59 -12.88 34.38
C TYR A 67 -2.83 -14.38 34.22
N ILE A 68 -2.27 -15.03 33.18
CA ILE A 68 -2.42 -16.49 32.99
C ILE A 68 -1.50 -17.26 33.95
N ILE A 69 -0.20 -16.96 33.99
CA ILE A 69 0.76 -17.68 34.85
C ILE A 69 0.36 -17.58 36.34
N PRO A 70 0.01 -16.40 36.88
CA PRO A 70 -0.42 -16.27 38.27
C PRO A 70 -1.87 -16.74 38.54
N LYS A 71 -2.61 -17.16 37.50
CA LYS A 71 -4.02 -17.56 37.54
C LYS A 71 -4.98 -16.45 38.04
N ASP A 72 -4.70 -15.19 37.69
CA ASP A 72 -5.59 -14.05 37.98
C ASP A 72 -6.64 -13.88 36.88
N SER A 73 -7.83 -14.44 37.11
CA SER A 73 -8.96 -14.38 36.19
C SER A 73 -9.56 -12.98 36.04
N SER A 74 -9.51 -12.13 37.07
CA SER A 74 -10.05 -10.77 37.01
C SER A 74 -9.15 -9.87 36.15
N GLY A 75 -7.85 -9.93 36.38
CA GLY A 75 -6.86 -9.24 35.55
C GLY A 75 -6.88 -9.73 34.10
N LEU A 76 -7.09 -11.04 33.89
CA LEU A 76 -7.23 -11.62 32.55
C LEU A 76 -8.44 -11.06 31.79
N LEU A 77 -9.59 -10.89 32.44
CA LEU A 77 -10.75 -10.27 31.81
C LEU A 77 -10.47 -8.81 31.40
N ARG A 78 -9.80 -8.04 32.26
CA ARG A 78 -9.46 -6.63 31.97
C ARG A 78 -8.52 -6.49 30.78
N ILE A 79 -7.46 -7.31 30.72
CA ILE A 79 -6.54 -7.28 29.58
C ILE A 79 -7.21 -7.79 28.30
N ALA A 80 -8.13 -8.77 28.40
CA ALA A 80 -8.90 -9.26 27.25
C ALA A 80 -9.83 -8.18 26.69
N LEU A 81 -10.51 -7.40 27.54
CA LEU A 81 -11.33 -6.27 27.11
C LEU A 81 -10.49 -5.16 26.47
N LEU A 82 -9.31 -4.85 27.04
CA LEU A 82 -8.38 -3.90 26.43
C LEU A 82 -7.90 -4.39 25.05
N PHE A 83 -7.55 -5.67 24.94
CA PHE A 83 -7.13 -6.31 23.70
C PHE A 83 -8.24 -6.25 22.65
N LEU A 84 -9.48 -6.57 23.01
CA LEU A 84 -10.65 -6.42 22.14
C LEU A 84 -10.86 -4.97 21.69
N GLY A 85 -10.65 -4.00 22.58
CA GLY A 85 -10.66 -2.57 22.25
C GLY A 85 -9.60 -2.19 21.21
N VAL A 86 -8.36 -2.69 21.38
CA VAL A 86 -7.26 -2.49 20.42
C VAL A 86 -7.58 -3.11 19.06
N LEU A 87 -8.10 -4.34 19.02
CA LEU A 87 -8.50 -5.00 17.78
C LEU A 87 -9.63 -4.23 17.07
N THR A 88 -10.63 -3.79 17.84
CA THR A 88 -11.77 -3.03 17.29
C THR A 88 -11.30 -1.69 16.72
N LEU A 89 -10.45 -0.97 17.44
CA LEU A 89 -9.88 0.29 16.96
C LEU A 89 -9.01 0.06 15.71
N GLY A 90 -8.15 -0.97 15.74
CA GLY A 90 -7.32 -1.35 14.60
C GLY A 90 -8.15 -1.68 13.35
N PHE A 91 -9.24 -2.42 13.52
CA PHE A 91 -10.20 -2.72 12.46
C PHE A 91 -10.85 -1.44 11.89
N LEU A 92 -11.36 -0.55 12.74
CA LEU A 92 -12.02 0.69 12.30
C LEU A 92 -11.05 1.62 11.55
N LEU A 93 -9.84 1.78 12.06
CA LEU A 93 -8.80 2.57 11.41
C LEU A 93 -8.37 1.95 10.08
N ARG A 94 -8.19 0.62 10.03
CA ARG A 94 -7.87 -0.09 8.79
C ARG A 94 -9.00 0.07 7.76
N TYR A 95 -10.25 -0.06 8.17
CA TYR A 95 -11.41 0.18 7.31
C TYR A 95 -11.41 1.61 6.75
N LEU A 96 -11.22 2.61 7.62
CA LEU A 96 -11.12 4.02 7.22
C LEU A 96 -9.99 4.24 6.23
N GLN A 97 -8.81 3.69 6.50
CA GLN A 97 -7.62 3.82 5.65
C GLN A 97 -7.88 3.25 4.25
N ILE A 98 -8.42 2.04 4.14
CA ILE A 98 -8.76 1.41 2.87
C ILE A 98 -9.79 2.26 2.12
N HIS A 99 -10.83 2.74 2.80
CA HIS A 99 -11.90 3.50 2.18
C HIS A 99 -11.42 4.86 1.66
N VAL A 100 -10.65 5.60 2.45
CA VAL A 100 -10.07 6.90 2.06
C VAL A 100 -9.09 6.73 0.90
N MET A 101 -8.30 5.65 0.92
CA MET A 101 -7.37 5.35 -0.17
C MET A 101 -8.11 5.04 -1.47
N GLN A 102 -9.13 4.18 -1.41
CA GLN A 102 -9.95 3.83 -2.57
C GLN A 102 -10.66 5.05 -3.14
N LEU A 103 -11.21 5.90 -2.29
CA LEU A 103 -11.83 7.16 -2.71
C LEU A 103 -10.82 8.07 -3.43
N THR A 104 -9.59 8.16 -2.92
CA THR A 104 -8.52 8.94 -3.55
C THR A 104 -8.18 8.38 -4.93
N ALA A 105 -8.03 7.06 -5.04
CA ALA A 105 -7.75 6.36 -6.29
C ALA A 105 -8.81 6.66 -7.36
N GLN A 106 -10.09 6.52 -7.00
CA GLN A 106 -11.20 6.75 -7.92
C GLN A 106 -11.27 8.20 -8.40
N LYS A 107 -11.00 9.17 -7.52
CA LYS A 107 -10.97 10.59 -7.90
C LYS A 107 -9.80 10.90 -8.85
N VAL A 108 -8.62 10.37 -8.56
CA VAL A 108 -7.44 10.50 -9.44
C VAL A 108 -7.70 9.85 -10.81
N MET A 109 -8.29 8.65 -10.82
CA MET A 109 -8.68 7.94 -12.04
C MET A 109 -9.69 8.76 -12.87
N TYR A 110 -10.68 9.34 -12.22
CA TYR A 110 -11.68 10.20 -12.86
C TYR A 110 -11.04 11.41 -13.53
N ASP A 111 -10.13 12.10 -12.84
CA ASP A 111 -9.43 13.27 -13.38
C ASP A 111 -8.57 12.90 -14.59
N MET A 112 -7.78 11.81 -14.48
CA MET A 112 -6.96 11.30 -15.58
C MET A 112 -7.81 10.94 -16.80
N ARG A 113 -8.93 10.21 -16.59
CA ARG A 113 -9.82 9.84 -17.70
C ARG A 113 -10.47 11.05 -18.35
N THR A 114 -10.87 12.04 -17.56
CA THR A 114 -11.50 13.26 -18.06
C THR A 114 -10.52 14.10 -18.89
N GLU A 115 -9.29 14.28 -18.41
CA GLU A 115 -8.25 15.03 -19.13
C GLU A 115 -7.86 14.36 -20.45
N ILE A 116 -7.61 13.04 -20.43
CA ILE A 116 -7.23 12.30 -21.64
C ILE A 116 -8.38 12.28 -22.64
N PHE A 117 -9.62 12.06 -22.18
CA PHE A 117 -10.79 12.06 -23.06
C PHE A 117 -11.02 13.44 -23.70
N GLY A 118 -10.90 14.52 -22.94
CA GLY A 118 -10.98 15.88 -23.46
C GLY A 118 -9.88 16.17 -24.50
N HIS A 119 -8.66 15.67 -24.28
CA HIS A 119 -7.59 15.79 -25.27
C HIS A 119 -7.87 15.01 -26.56
N LEU A 120 -8.39 13.78 -26.44
CA LEU A 120 -8.77 12.96 -27.59
C LEU A 120 -9.83 13.66 -28.46
N GLN A 121 -10.85 14.27 -27.84
CA GLN A 121 -11.91 14.97 -28.60
C GLN A 121 -11.41 16.15 -29.44
N GLN A 122 -10.25 16.73 -29.11
CA GLN A 122 -9.66 17.86 -29.83
C GLN A 122 -8.69 17.41 -30.93
N MET A 123 -8.42 16.11 -31.06
CA MET A 123 -7.49 15.58 -32.07
C MET A 123 -8.13 15.55 -33.46
N SER A 124 -7.28 15.68 -34.49
CA SER A 124 -7.73 15.66 -35.88
C SER A 124 -8.26 14.28 -36.29
N VAL A 125 -9.18 14.24 -37.25
CA VAL A 125 -9.70 12.98 -37.82
C VAL A 125 -8.55 12.10 -38.35
N SER A 126 -7.53 12.72 -38.96
CA SER A 126 -6.35 12.00 -39.46
C SER A 126 -5.54 11.28 -38.36
N PHE A 127 -5.59 11.75 -37.12
CA PHE A 127 -5.00 11.03 -35.98
C PHE A 127 -5.72 9.69 -35.75
N PHE A 128 -7.05 9.68 -35.86
CA PHE A 128 -7.88 8.50 -35.66
C PHE A 128 -7.80 7.50 -36.83
N ASP A 129 -7.48 7.96 -38.03
CA ASP A 129 -7.18 7.07 -39.17
C ASP A 129 -5.92 6.22 -38.91
N ARG A 130 -4.95 6.78 -38.16
CA ARG A 130 -3.68 6.12 -37.83
C ARG A 130 -3.71 5.38 -36.49
N ASN A 131 -4.64 5.72 -35.61
CA ASN A 131 -4.76 5.17 -34.26
C ASN A 131 -6.19 4.65 -34.03
N PRO A 132 -6.40 3.33 -34.07
CA PRO A 132 -7.72 2.75 -33.88
C PRO A 132 -8.36 3.19 -32.56
N VAL A 133 -9.59 3.70 -32.61
CA VAL A 133 -10.32 4.21 -31.44
C VAL A 133 -10.39 3.19 -30.31
N GLY A 134 -10.58 1.90 -30.63
CA GLY A 134 -10.58 0.82 -29.65
C GLY A 134 -9.28 0.75 -28.84
N ARG A 135 -8.12 0.91 -29.48
CA ARG A 135 -6.82 0.92 -28.78
C ARG A 135 -6.70 2.11 -27.82
N LEU A 136 -7.18 3.28 -28.24
CA LEU A 136 -7.18 4.49 -27.41
C LEU A 136 -8.08 4.31 -26.19
N MET A 137 -9.27 3.74 -26.38
CA MET A 137 -10.18 3.41 -25.28
C MET A 137 -9.58 2.40 -24.32
N THR A 138 -8.96 1.33 -24.80
CA THR A 138 -8.28 0.34 -23.94
C THR A 138 -7.16 0.97 -23.12
N ARG A 139 -6.37 1.89 -23.69
CA ARG A 139 -5.33 2.61 -22.92
C ARG A 139 -5.94 3.57 -21.89
N LEU A 140 -7.00 4.29 -22.27
CA LEU A 140 -7.73 5.18 -21.37
C LEU A 140 -8.35 4.43 -20.18
N THR A 141 -8.82 3.20 -20.39
CA THR A 141 -9.41 2.40 -19.31
C THR A 141 -8.33 1.70 -18.51
N ASN A 142 -7.52 0.86 -19.16
CA ASN A 142 -6.65 -0.12 -18.51
C ASN A 142 -5.37 0.53 -17.99
N ASP A 143 -4.68 1.35 -18.79
CA ASP A 143 -3.41 1.96 -18.34
C ASP A 143 -3.68 2.91 -17.17
N VAL A 144 -4.76 3.70 -17.26
CA VAL A 144 -5.18 4.62 -16.18
C VAL A 144 -5.61 3.87 -14.93
N GLU A 145 -6.25 2.70 -15.07
CA GLU A 145 -6.59 1.83 -13.95
C GLU A 145 -5.37 1.24 -13.26
N VAL A 146 -4.42 0.69 -14.02
CA VAL A 146 -3.14 0.18 -13.50
C VAL A 146 -2.38 1.29 -12.76
N LEU A 147 -2.32 2.50 -13.32
CA LEU A 147 -1.69 3.65 -12.67
C LEU A 147 -2.39 4.04 -11.36
N SER A 148 -3.72 4.01 -11.34
CA SER A 148 -4.51 4.29 -10.13
C SER A 148 -4.30 3.21 -9.07
N GLU A 149 -4.25 1.94 -9.44
CA GLU A 149 -4.03 0.83 -8.52
C GLU A 149 -2.62 0.90 -7.90
N MET A 150 -1.60 1.14 -8.72
CA MET A 150 -0.22 1.31 -8.25
C MET A 150 -0.10 2.42 -7.20
N LEU A 151 -0.90 3.48 -7.34
CA LEU A 151 -0.95 4.62 -6.43
C LEU A 151 -1.67 4.29 -5.11
N SER A 152 -2.76 3.53 -5.19
CA SER A 152 -3.63 3.26 -4.04
C SER A 152 -3.17 2.07 -3.20
N SER A 153 -2.74 0.99 -3.85
CA SER A 153 -2.36 -0.25 -3.16
C SER A 153 -0.85 -0.45 -3.20
N GLY A 154 -0.19 -0.25 -4.33
CA GLY A 154 1.24 -0.55 -4.49
C GLY A 154 2.15 0.29 -3.59
N VAL A 155 2.33 1.56 -3.96
CA VAL A 155 3.35 2.43 -3.33
C VAL A 155 3.08 2.65 -1.84
N VAL A 156 1.82 2.88 -1.46
CA VAL A 156 1.49 3.20 -0.07
C VAL A 156 1.62 1.98 0.84
N THR A 157 1.24 0.78 0.37
CA THR A 157 1.43 -0.44 1.16
C THR A 157 2.90 -0.76 1.34
N ILE A 158 3.73 -0.61 0.30
CA ILE A 158 5.18 -0.80 0.42
C ILE A 158 5.78 0.15 1.49
N LEU A 159 5.39 1.42 1.48
CA LEU A 159 5.84 2.37 2.51
C LEU A 159 5.37 1.94 3.90
N ALA A 160 4.12 1.50 4.03
CA ALA A 160 3.56 1.01 5.29
C ALA A 160 4.30 -0.21 5.83
N ASP A 161 4.58 -1.17 4.95
CA ASP A 161 5.27 -2.41 5.29
C ASP A 161 6.70 -2.11 5.73
N LEU A 162 7.38 -1.18 5.07
CA LEU A 162 8.69 -0.68 5.50
C LEU A 162 8.63 -0.06 6.90
N PHE A 163 7.66 0.81 7.17
CA PHE A 163 7.48 1.40 8.51
C PHE A 163 7.16 0.34 9.57
N THR A 164 6.29 -0.61 9.24
CA THR A 164 5.88 -1.70 10.13
C THR A 164 7.06 -2.61 10.43
N LEU A 165 7.84 -2.99 9.41
CA LEU A 165 9.04 -3.80 9.54
C LEU A 165 10.08 -3.12 10.45
N ILE A 166 10.35 -1.83 10.20
CA ILE A 166 11.26 -1.04 11.04
C ILE A 166 10.75 -1.01 12.49
N GLY A 167 9.45 -0.79 12.68
CA GLY A 167 8.81 -0.80 14.00
C GLY A 167 8.96 -2.14 14.72
N ILE A 168 8.72 -3.26 14.03
CA ILE A 168 8.92 -4.62 14.56
C ILE A 168 10.36 -4.81 15.00
N VAL A 169 11.33 -4.47 14.15
CA VAL A 169 12.76 -4.61 14.45
C VAL A 169 13.14 -3.81 15.70
N ILE A 170 12.70 -2.55 15.81
CA ILE A 170 12.95 -1.71 16.98
C ILE A 170 12.34 -2.33 18.24
N VAL A 171 11.08 -2.75 18.19
CA VAL A 171 10.39 -3.37 19.34
C VAL A 171 11.07 -4.66 19.78
N MET A 172 11.49 -5.51 18.84
CA MET A 172 12.22 -6.74 19.15
C MET A 172 13.55 -6.47 19.85
N LEU A 173 14.34 -5.52 19.33
CA LEU A 173 15.62 -5.13 19.91
C LEU A 173 15.46 -4.55 21.33
N LEU A 174 14.42 -3.75 21.56
CA LEU A 174 14.09 -3.18 22.88
C LEU A 174 13.60 -4.24 23.87
N LEU A 175 12.86 -5.26 23.41
CA LEU A 175 12.35 -6.32 24.27
C LEU A 175 13.46 -7.28 24.72
N ASN A 176 14.29 -7.76 23.79
CA ASN A 176 15.44 -8.59 24.10
C ASN A 176 16.44 -8.62 22.94
N PHE A 177 17.53 -7.89 23.09
CA PHE A 177 18.59 -7.78 22.08
C PHE A 177 19.17 -9.13 21.64
N LYS A 178 19.36 -10.06 22.58
CA LYS A 178 19.98 -11.37 22.31
C LYS A 178 19.03 -12.29 21.51
N LEU A 179 17.75 -12.33 21.89
CA LEU A 179 16.74 -13.09 21.15
C LEU A 179 16.51 -12.49 19.76
N ALA A 180 16.49 -11.16 19.63
CA ALA A 180 16.32 -10.48 18.35
C ALA A 180 17.46 -10.80 17.38
N LEU A 181 18.72 -10.75 17.83
CA LEU A 181 19.87 -11.13 16.99
C LEU A 181 19.81 -12.58 16.51
N VAL A 182 19.37 -13.52 17.35
CA VAL A 182 19.17 -14.92 16.96
C VAL A 182 18.02 -15.06 15.96
N SER A 183 16.97 -14.23 16.04
CA SER A 183 15.91 -14.22 15.04
C SER A 183 16.34 -13.62 13.69
N PHE A 184 17.39 -12.79 13.66
CA PHE A 184 17.90 -12.15 12.44
C PHE A 184 19.08 -12.88 11.78
N SER A 185 19.69 -13.87 12.44
CA SER A 185 20.78 -14.69 11.92
C SER A 185 20.29 -15.84 11.05
#